data_AF-A0A1F7HLF1-F1
#
_entry.id   AF-A0A1F7HLF1-F1
#
_cell.length_a   1.000
_cell.length_b   1.000
_cell.length_c   1.000
_cell.angle_alpha   90.00
_cell.angle_beta   90.00
_cell.angle_gamma   90.00
#
_symmetry.space_group_name_H-M   'P 1'
#
loop_
_entity.id
_entity.type
_entity.pdbx_description
1 polymer ?
#
loop_
_entity_poly.entity_id
_entity_poly.type
_entity_poly.pdbx_seq_one_letter_code
_entity_poly.pdbx_strand_id
1 'polypeptide(L)'
;MLKTISITEARKNIFKISDDIKKTGSHYVLTDKGRSKVVIMSAEEYDSWAETLEVMKDFPNIEKDIKETESDYKSGNYTKYPTLGELLHKEGYMIADKGKVKYEISTKTKTKRKKRA
;
A
#
# COMPACT_ATOMS: atom_id res chain seq x y z
N MET A 1 -0.57 16.30 10.48
CA MET A 1 -0.53 17.33 11.57
C MET A 1 -0.92 16.68 12.89
N LEU A 2 -0.28 17.04 14.01
CA LEU A 2 -0.61 16.52 15.34
C LEU A 2 -1.75 17.33 15.96
N LYS A 3 -2.81 16.67 16.41
CA LYS A 3 -3.96 17.27 17.09
C LYS A 3 -4.11 16.65 18.47
N THR A 4 -4.52 17.42 19.47
CA THR A 4 -4.70 16.93 20.84
C THR A 4 -6.16 17.01 21.24
N ILE A 5 -6.69 15.93 21.80
CA ILE A 5 -8.10 15.82 22.21
C ILE A 5 -8.21 15.04 23.52
N SER A 6 -9.26 15.27 24.31
CA SER A 6 -9.52 14.43 25.48
C SER A 6 -10.06 13.06 25.06
N ILE A 7 -9.81 12.00 25.84
CA ILE A 7 -10.39 10.67 25.58
C ILE A 7 -11.93 10.73 25.53
N THR A 8 -12.55 11.55 26.39
CA THR A 8 -14.00 11.73 26.42
C THR A 8 -14.54 12.30 25.11
N GLU A 9 -13.84 13.28 24.54
CA GLU A 9 -14.24 13.91 23.28
C GLU A 9 -13.92 13.03 22.07
N ALA A 10 -12.78 12.31 22.11
CA ALA A 10 -12.42 11.33 21.10
C ALA A 10 -13.47 10.22 20.99
N ARG A 11 -13.96 9.72 22.14
CA ARG A 11 -15.04 8.71 22.18
C ARG A 11 -16.30 9.18 21.47
N LYS A 12 -16.69 10.44 21.65
CA LYS A 12 -17.90 11.02 21.01
C LYS A 12 -17.74 11.18 19.49
N ASN A 13 -16.51 11.37 19.01
CA ASN A 13 -16.23 11.76 17.64
C ASN A 13 -15.36 10.73 16.88
N ILE A 14 -15.30 9.48 17.34
CA ILE A 14 -14.32 8.48 16.86
C ILE A 14 -14.39 8.25 15.34
N PHE A 15 -15.59 8.23 14.75
CA PHE A 15 -15.75 8.06 13.31
C PHE A 15 -15.23 9.26 12.52
N LYS A 16 -15.50 10.49 12.99
CA LYS A 16 -14.97 11.72 12.35
C LYS A 16 -13.45 11.77 12.44
N ILE A 17 -12.90 11.37 13.58
CA ILE A 17 -11.46 11.29 13.80
C ILE A 17 -10.86 10.26 12.84
N SER A 18 -11.44 9.07 12.72
CA SER A 18 -11.00 8.04 11.78
C SER A 18 -11.00 8.54 10.34
N ASP A 19 -12.07 9.21 9.90
CA ASP A 19 -12.16 9.77 8.54
C ASP A 19 -11.13 10.88 8.29
N ASP A 20 -10.89 11.76 9.27
CA ASP A 20 -9.89 12.82 9.19
C ASP A 20 -8.47 12.25 9.09
N ILE A 21 -8.14 11.29 9.95
CA ILE A 21 -6.85 10.61 9.97
C ILE A 21 -6.59 9.94 8.61
N LYS A 22 -7.56 9.18 8.08
CA LYS A 22 -7.44 8.51 6.78
C LYS A 22 -7.22 9.49 5.62
N LYS A 23 -7.91 10.64 5.63
CA LYS A 23 -7.83 11.62 4.52
C LYS A 23 -6.59 12.49 4.56
N THR A 24 -6.09 12.78 5.75
CA THR A 24 -5.07 13.84 5.94
C THR A 24 -3.72 13.32 6.43
N GLY A 25 -3.61 12.04 6.80
CA GLY A 25 -2.43 11.53 7.51
C GLY A 25 -2.22 12.22 8.87
N SER A 26 -3.27 12.82 9.44
CA SER A 26 -3.16 13.49 10.74
C SER A 26 -3.07 12.48 11.88
N HIS A 27 -2.49 12.94 12.98
CA HIS A 27 -2.26 12.14 14.17
C HIS A 27 -2.98 12.78 15.36
N TYR A 28 -3.66 11.97 16.17
CA TYR A 28 -4.38 12.46 17.35
C TYR A 28 -3.74 11.96 18.64
N VAL A 29 -3.39 12.89 19.53
CA VAL A 29 -2.96 12.59 20.90
C VAL A 29 -4.17 12.67 21.81
N LEU A 30 -4.47 11.55 22.47
CA LEU A 30 -5.57 11.43 23.41
C LEU A 30 -5.06 11.66 24.81
N THR A 31 -5.74 12.55 25.53
CA THR A 31 -5.38 12.96 26.88
C THR A 31 -6.41 12.51 27.91
N ASP A 32 -5.94 12.16 29.11
CA ASP A 32 -6.75 11.97 30.31
C ASP A 32 -6.27 12.92 31.40
N LYS A 33 -7.18 13.75 31.93
CA LYS A 33 -6.88 14.81 32.91
C LYS A 33 -5.67 15.66 32.48
N GLY A 34 -5.65 16.06 31.20
CA GLY A 34 -4.58 16.88 30.61
C GLY A 34 -3.26 16.16 30.31
N ARG A 35 -3.15 14.85 30.61
CA ARG A 35 -1.93 14.07 30.34
C ARG A 35 -2.11 13.21 29.10
N SER A 36 -1.18 13.28 28.17
CA SER A 36 -1.13 12.42 26.97
C SER A 36 -1.02 10.95 27.36
N LYS A 37 -1.86 10.10 26.77
CA LYS A 37 -1.94 8.66 27.08
C LYS A 37 -1.79 7.77 25.85
N VAL A 38 -2.39 8.16 24.74
CA VAL A 38 -2.47 7.33 23.53
C VAL A 38 -2.31 8.23 22.31
N VAL A 39 -1.70 7.69 21.25
CA VAL A 39 -1.70 8.29 19.91
C VAL A 39 -2.54 7.43 18.99
N ILE A 40 -3.38 8.05 18.17
CA ILE A 40 -4.15 7.40 17.11
C ILE A 40 -3.63 7.93 15.77
N MET A 41 -3.38 7.00 14.85
CA MET A 41 -2.97 7.20 13.46
C MET A 41 -3.72 6.20 12.57
N SER A 42 -3.61 6.31 11.23
CA SER A 42 -4.18 5.30 10.35
C SER A 42 -3.35 4.02 10.42
N ALA A 43 -3.97 2.89 10.07
CA ALA A 43 -3.23 1.63 9.94
C ALA A 43 -2.10 1.74 8.90
N GLU A 44 -2.37 2.37 7.76
CA GLU A 44 -1.38 2.61 6.71
C GLU A 44 -0.19 3.45 7.19
N GLU A 45 -0.43 4.50 8.00
CA GLU A 45 0.64 5.32 8.55
C GLU A 45 1.47 4.54 9.57
N TYR A 46 0.81 3.73 10.41
CA TYR A 46 1.49 2.85 11.36
C TYR A 46 2.38 1.84 10.64
N ASP A 47 1.86 1.17 9.60
CA ASP A 47 2.60 0.18 8.82
C ASP A 47 3.80 0.84 8.12
N SER A 48 3.61 2.03 7.55
CA SER A 48 4.68 2.83 6.94
C SER A 48 5.81 3.19 7.92
N TRP A 49 5.47 3.62 9.14
CA TRP A 49 6.47 3.89 10.17
C TRP A 49 7.16 2.62 10.67
N ALA A 50 6.41 1.53 10.83
CA ALA A 50 6.97 0.25 11.25
C ALA A 50 7.99 -0.26 10.24
N GLU A 51 7.66 -0.24 8.94
CA GLU A 51 8.56 -0.59 7.85
C GLU A 51 9.80 0.32 7.83
N THR A 52 9.61 1.64 7.97
CA THR A 52 10.72 2.61 8.01
C THR A 52 11.70 2.29 9.15
N LEU A 53 11.18 2.01 10.35
CA LEU A 53 12.01 1.66 11.51
C LEU A 53 12.73 0.32 11.34
N GLU A 54 12.09 -0.65 10.68
CA GLU A 54 12.70 -1.94 10.37
C GLU A 54 13.84 -1.79 9.36
N VAL A 55 13.62 -1.04 8.27
CA VAL A 55 14.64 -0.72 7.27
C VAL A 55 15.81 0.02 7.91
N MET A 56 15.56 1.02 8.76
CA MET A 56 16.65 1.75 9.44
C MET A 56 17.49 0.87 10.36
N LYS A 57 16.90 -0.19 10.92
CA LYS A 57 17.61 -1.15 11.77
C LYS A 57 18.50 -2.07 10.94
N ASP A 58 18.01 -2.53 9.80
CA ASP A 58 18.75 -3.46 8.92
C ASP A 58 19.81 -2.74 8.08
N PHE A 59 19.58 -1.46 7.75
CA PHE A 59 20.46 -0.63 6.92
C PHE A 59 20.94 0.60 7.71
N PRO A 60 21.99 0.48 8.54
CA PRO A 60 22.44 1.56 9.41
C PRO A 60 22.97 2.80 8.67
N ASN A 61 23.35 2.65 7.39
CA ASN A 61 23.85 3.73 6.53
C ASN A 61 22.84 4.14 5.43
N ILE A 62 21.55 3.85 5.62
CA ILE A 62 20.50 4.04 4.60
C ILE A 62 20.51 5.43 3.96
N GLU A 63 20.82 6.48 4.72
CA GLU A 63 20.91 7.85 4.16
C GLU A 63 21.99 8.00 3.10
N LYS A 64 23.15 7.34 3.28
CA LYS A 64 24.24 7.35 2.31
C LYS A 64 23.84 6.54 1.08
N ASP A 65 23.27 5.36 1.31
CA ASP A 65 22.88 4.43 0.25
C ASP A 65 21.79 5.04 -0.65
N ILE A 66 20.83 5.77 -0.07
CA ILE A 66 19.81 6.54 -0.83
C ILE A 66 20.47 7.63 -1.67
N LYS A 67 21.40 8.42 -1.10
CA LYS A 67 22.08 9.50 -1.85
C LYS A 67 22.91 8.98 -3.01
N GLU A 68 23.63 7.88 -2.80
CA GLU A 68 24.41 7.20 -3.84
C GLU A 68 23.48 6.70 -4.95
N THR A 69 22.41 6.01 -4.58
CA THR A 69 21.38 5.52 -5.52
C THR A 69 20.74 6.65 -6.32
N GLU A 70 20.40 7.78 -5.70
CA GLU A 70 19.87 8.94 -6.41
C GLU A 70 20.88 9.55 -7.39
N SER A 71 22.17 9.57 -7.03
CA SER A 71 23.23 10.06 -7.91
C SER A 71 23.44 9.14 -9.10
N ASP A 72 23.44 7.82 -8.87
CA ASP A 72 23.53 6.80 -9.90
C ASP A 72 22.32 6.84 -10.84
N TYR A 73 21.11 7.01 -10.30
CA TYR A 73 19.90 7.15 -11.12
C TYR A 73 19.94 8.41 -12.00
N LYS A 74 20.37 9.55 -11.45
CA LYS A 74 20.51 10.83 -12.18
C LYS A 74 21.60 10.78 -13.25
N SER A 75 22.71 10.10 -12.97
CA SER A 75 23.83 9.95 -13.90
C SER A 75 23.61 8.85 -14.95
N GLY A 76 22.55 8.04 -14.81
CA GLY A 76 22.27 6.91 -15.69
C GLY A 76 23.15 5.69 -15.38
N ASN A 77 23.87 5.69 -14.27
CA ASN A 77 24.72 4.60 -13.80
C ASN A 77 23.88 3.50 -13.14
N TYR A 78 22.93 2.93 -13.88
CA TYR A 78 22.13 1.79 -13.42
C TYR A 78 21.98 0.76 -14.53
N THR A 79 21.88 -0.51 -14.14
CA THR A 79 21.70 -1.62 -15.08
C THR A 79 20.22 -1.91 -15.24
N LYS A 80 19.75 -2.00 -16.49
CA LYS A 80 18.41 -2.53 -16.79
C LYS A 80 18.49 -4.04 -16.84
N TYR A 81 17.90 -4.70 -15.85
CA TYR A 81 17.74 -6.14 -15.86
C TYR A 81 16.51 -6.52 -16.70
N PRO A 82 16.56 -7.63 -17.44
CA PRO A 82 15.37 -8.18 -18.09
C PRO A 82 14.31 -8.50 -17.05
N THR A 83 13.05 -8.34 -17.42
CA THR A 83 11.94 -8.69 -16.52
C THR A 83 11.92 -10.21 -16.27
N LEU A 84 11.35 -10.63 -15.14
CA LEU A 84 11.17 -12.06 -14.86
C LEU A 84 10.46 -12.78 -16.01
N GLY A 85 9.52 -12.11 -16.68
CA GLY A 85 8.83 -12.66 -17.84
C GLY A 85 9.74 -12.90 -19.04
N GLU A 86 10.59 -11.93 -19.39
CA GLU A 86 11.57 -12.07 -20.48
C GLU A 86 12.59 -13.16 -20.18
N LEU A 87 13.04 -13.27 -18.93
CA LEU A 87 13.94 -14.32 -18.47
C LEU A 87 13.29 -15.70 -18.59
N LEU A 88 12.08 -15.89 -18.08
CA LEU A 88 11.36 -17.16 -18.17
C LEU A 88 11.06 -17.56 -19.62
N HIS A 89 10.80 -16.59 -20.52
CA HIS A 89 10.65 -16.85 -21.94
C HIS A 89 11.97 -17.31 -22.56
N LYS A 90 13.08 -16.61 -22.26
CA LYS A 90 14.42 -16.95 -22.75
C LYS A 90 14.86 -18.34 -22.28
N GLU A 91 14.61 -18.67 -21.03
CA GLU A 91 14.98 -19.94 -20.40
C GLU A 91 13.96 -21.07 -20.70
N GLY A 92 12.94 -20.81 -21.53
CA GLY A 92 12.01 -21.84 -22.02
C GLY A 92 10.93 -22.28 -21.03
N TYR A 93 10.74 -21.58 -19.91
CA TYR A 93 9.73 -21.88 -18.89
C TYR A 93 8.32 -21.36 -19.25
N MET A 94 8.20 -20.48 -20.25
CA MET A 94 6.91 -20.06 -20.78
C MET A 94 6.66 -20.65 -22.17
N ILE A 95 5.63 -21.48 -22.26
CA ILE A 95 5.04 -21.87 -23.55
C ILE A 95 4.26 -20.64 -24.02
N ALA A 96 4.69 -20.01 -25.12
CA ALA A 96 3.86 -19.02 -25.78
C ALA A 96 2.55 -19.70 -26.17
N ASP A 97 1.46 -19.40 -25.44
CA ASP A 97 0.14 -19.91 -25.77
C ASP A 97 -0.32 -19.25 -27.08
N LYS A 98 0.14 -19.80 -28.20
CA LYS A 98 -0.35 -19.53 -29.55
C LYS A 98 -1.61 -20.36 -29.85
N GLY A 99 -2.36 -20.75 -28.81
CA GLY A 99 -3.65 -21.39 -28.96
C GLY A 99 -4.67 -20.43 -29.56
N LYS A 100 -5.25 -20.79 -30.71
CA LYS A 100 -6.41 -20.11 -31.32
C LYS A 100 -7.68 -20.18 -30.44
N VAL A 101 -7.60 -20.74 -29.24
CA VAL A 101 -8.73 -21.03 -28.37
C VAL A 101 -8.85 -19.92 -27.33
N LYS A 102 -9.80 -19.01 -27.57
CA LYS A 102 -10.23 -18.06 -26.55
C LYS A 102 -11.05 -18.80 -25.50
N TYR A 103 -10.46 -19.05 -24.33
CA TYR A 103 -11.20 -19.52 -23.16
C TYR A 103 -11.93 -18.35 -22.49
N GLU A 104 -12.91 -17.76 -23.20
CA GLU A 104 -13.82 -16.77 -22.61
C GLU A 104 -15.00 -17.50 -21.94
N ILE A 105 -15.25 -17.20 -20.67
CA ILE A 105 -16.48 -17.62 -19.99
C ILE A 105 -17.63 -16.84 -20.63
N SER A 106 -18.51 -17.53 -21.36
CA SER A 106 -19.63 -16.88 -22.06
C SER A 106 -20.55 -16.14 -21.07
N THR A 107 -20.54 -14.81 -21.12
CA THR A 107 -21.42 -13.93 -20.31
C THR A 107 -22.82 -13.78 -20.89
N LYS A 108 -23.22 -14.58 -21.89
CA LYS A 108 -24.58 -14.54 -22.43
C LYS A 108 -25.56 -15.12 -21.43
N THR A 109 -26.15 -14.26 -20.60
CA THR A 109 -27.33 -14.55 -19.79
C THR A 109 -28.48 -14.93 -20.73
N LYS A 110 -28.72 -16.23 -20.92
CA LYS A 110 -29.89 -16.71 -21.68
C LYS A 110 -31.14 -16.22 -20.95
N THR A 111 -31.85 -15.26 -21.53
CA THR A 111 -33.14 -14.79 -21.01
C THR A 111 -34.11 -15.98 -20.94
N LYS A 112 -34.55 -16.34 -19.72
CA LYS A 112 -35.51 -17.43 -19.51
C LYS A 112 -36.82 -17.12 -20.28
N ARG A 113 -37.18 -17.97 -21.23
CA ARG A 113 -38.50 -17.91 -21.89
C ARG A 113 -39.60 -18.16 -20.85
N LYS A 114 -40.62 -17.29 -20.83
CA LYS A 114 -41.83 -17.48 -20.01
C LYS A 114 -42.53 -18.78 -20.39
N LYS A 115 -42.80 -19.62 -19.39
CA LYS A 115 -43.62 -20.84 -19.51
C LYS A 115 -45.05 -20.40 -19.88
N ARG A 116 -45.61 -20.93 -20.98
CA ARG A 116 -47.02 -20.71 -21.31
C ARG A 116 -47.89 -21.50 -20.32
N ALA A 117 -49.00 -20.89 -19.92
CA ALA A 117 -50.00 -21.41 -18.99
C ALA A 117 -50.62 -22.71 -19.49
#